data_AF-A0A8S0GU14-F1
#
_entry.id   AF-A0A8S0GU14-F1
#
_cell.length_a   1.000
_cell.length_b   1.000
_cell.length_c   1.000
_cell.angle_alpha   90.00
_cell.angle_beta   90.00
_cell.angle_gamma   90.00
#
_symmetry.space_group_name_H-M   'P 1'
#
loop_
_entity.id
_entity.type
_entity.pdbx_description
1 polymer ?
#
loop_
_entity_poly.entity_id
_entity_poly.type
_entity_poly.pdbx_seq_one_letter_code
_entity_poly.pdbx_strand_id
1 'polypeptide(L)'
;MSDSFEHNARVIGERWPALLARVQAEDAAMLQADLVEGLGSTLSIGGVQLTSRHDRSREAQVQAASLPEAAVLHLYGCGLGDLQMALLQRPGLECLYVHILNGALFKLVLQLLEQQAWLADPRVELLYAGDLPEIALPFFALPAELVLADDYNAKIRDRLISETHLSFNNRLFAADTADIAERLAAIEPWVGMDRDIAELFDRNPGSEVFVIATGRAWSITTRHCAPCPAGRSGRC
;
A
#
# COMPACT_ATOMS: atom_id res chain seq x y z
N MET A 1 12.71 26.00 -15.53
CA MET A 1 12.99 24.61 -15.15
C MET A 1 14.30 24.63 -14.40
N SER A 2 14.42 23.91 -13.28
CA SER A 2 15.68 23.89 -12.52
C SER A 2 16.70 23.00 -13.23
N ASP A 3 17.98 23.34 -13.12
CA ASP A 3 19.07 22.55 -13.70
C ASP A 3 18.97 21.08 -13.26
N SER A 4 18.65 20.81 -12.00
CA SER A 4 18.44 19.45 -11.47
C SER A 4 17.35 18.67 -12.22
N PHE A 5 16.23 19.32 -12.57
CA PHE A 5 15.15 18.66 -13.29
C PHE A 5 15.58 18.25 -14.70
N GLU A 6 16.31 19.10 -15.41
CA GLU A 6 16.75 18.80 -16.78
C GLU A 6 17.70 17.60 -16.80
N HIS A 7 18.64 17.53 -15.86
CA HIS A 7 19.56 16.40 -15.75
C HIS A 7 18.83 15.09 -15.43
N ASN A 8 17.88 15.12 -14.49
CA ASN A 8 17.06 13.95 -14.16
C ASN A 8 16.15 13.54 -15.32
N ALA A 9 15.48 14.50 -15.94
CA ALA A 9 14.56 14.29 -17.05
C ALA A 9 15.26 13.68 -18.25
N ARG A 10 16.53 14.02 -18.50
CA ARG A 10 17.32 13.38 -19.56
C ARG A 10 17.48 11.88 -19.32
N VAL A 11 17.90 11.47 -18.13
CA VAL A 11 18.06 10.04 -17.78
C VAL A 11 16.73 9.29 -17.88
N ILE A 12 15.65 9.88 -17.35
CA ILE A 12 14.31 9.28 -17.44
C ILE A 12 13.81 9.24 -18.89
N GLY A 13 14.08 10.26 -19.70
CA GLY A 13 13.68 10.30 -21.10
C GLY A 13 14.37 9.26 -21.96
N GLU A 14 15.64 8.95 -21.65
CA GLU A 14 16.40 7.91 -22.33
C GLU A 14 15.90 6.50 -21.97
N ARG A 15 15.51 6.27 -20.71
CA ARG A 15 15.13 4.93 -20.21
C ARG A 15 13.62 4.65 -20.22
N TRP A 16 12.82 5.63 -19.81
CA TRP A 16 11.36 5.52 -19.62
C TRP A 16 10.63 6.74 -20.22
N PRO A 17 10.65 6.92 -21.55
CA PRO A 17 10.12 8.12 -22.21
C PRO A 17 8.62 8.36 -21.94
N ALA A 18 7.82 7.29 -21.88
CA ALA A 18 6.41 7.39 -21.56
C ALA A 18 6.16 7.85 -20.10
N LEU A 19 7.02 7.43 -19.17
CA LEU A 19 6.97 7.85 -17.77
C LEU A 19 7.36 9.32 -17.64
N LEU A 20 8.40 9.76 -18.36
CA LEU A 20 8.78 11.18 -18.36
C LEU A 20 7.61 12.07 -18.78
N ALA A 21 6.89 11.70 -19.84
CA ALA A 21 5.74 12.47 -20.30
C ALA A 21 4.65 12.58 -19.22
N ARG A 22 4.37 11.50 -18.49
CA ARG A 22 3.42 11.51 -17.36
C ARG A 22 3.90 12.41 -16.24
N VAL A 23 5.15 12.24 -15.77
CA VAL A 23 5.74 13.05 -14.70
C VAL A 23 5.78 14.53 -15.07
N GLN A 24 6.05 14.87 -16.34
CA GLN A 24 6.04 16.26 -16.80
C GLN A 24 4.64 16.90 -16.73
N ALA A 25 3.59 16.12 -16.93
CA ALA A 25 2.21 16.60 -16.84
C ALA A 25 1.71 16.81 -15.40
N GLU A 26 2.40 16.24 -14.39
CA GLU A 26 2.02 16.40 -12.98
C GLU A 26 2.17 17.85 -12.50
N ASP A 27 1.29 18.29 -11.60
CA ASP A 27 1.37 19.62 -11.00
C ASP A 27 2.06 19.57 -9.63
N ALA A 28 3.39 19.70 -9.64
CA ALA A 28 4.20 19.78 -8.42
C ALA A 28 3.94 21.06 -7.60
N ALA A 29 3.41 22.13 -8.20
CA ALA A 29 3.19 23.40 -7.50
C ALA A 29 2.03 23.34 -6.51
N MET A 30 1.14 22.36 -6.63
CA MET A 30 0.10 22.09 -5.64
C MET A 30 0.65 21.57 -4.31
N LEU A 31 1.85 20.99 -4.31
CA LEU A 31 2.47 20.47 -3.09
C LEU A 31 3.18 21.61 -2.36
N GLN A 32 2.67 21.96 -1.18
CA GLN A 32 3.36 22.87 -0.27
C GLN A 32 4.50 22.10 0.41
N ALA A 33 5.71 22.36 -0.07
CA ALA A 33 6.92 21.71 0.39
C ALA A 33 7.77 22.65 1.22
N ASP A 34 8.08 22.22 2.44
CA ASP A 34 8.99 22.90 3.35
C ASP A 34 10.30 22.13 3.44
N LEU A 35 11.43 22.84 3.36
CA LEU A 35 12.72 22.26 3.72
C LEU A 35 12.82 22.23 5.26
N VAL A 36 12.93 21.04 5.82
CA VAL A 36 13.10 20.85 7.26
C VAL A 36 14.57 20.53 7.53
N GLU A 37 15.20 21.43 8.29
CA GLU A 37 16.60 21.33 8.65
C GLU A 37 16.78 20.67 10.04
N GLY A 38 17.86 19.88 10.15
CA GLY A 38 18.33 19.23 11.36
C GLY A 38 19.86 19.11 11.29
N LEU A 39 20.40 17.91 11.51
CA LEU A 39 21.82 17.62 11.21
C LEU A 39 22.03 17.36 9.70
N GLY A 40 20.96 16.99 9.00
CA GLY A 40 20.84 17.05 7.54
C GLY A 40 19.61 17.87 7.16
N SER A 41 19.10 17.68 5.93
CA SER A 41 17.86 18.28 5.47
C SER A 41 16.95 17.26 4.79
N THR A 42 15.64 17.42 4.99
CA THR A 42 14.60 16.63 4.32
C THR A 42 13.51 17.55 3.80
N LEU A 43 12.74 17.06 2.83
CA LEU A 43 11.50 17.71 2.44
C LEU A 43 10.37 17.26 3.37
N SER A 44 9.49 18.21 3.68
CA SER A 44 8.24 17.99 4.40
C SER A 44 7.07 18.49 3.56
N ILE A 45 6.06 17.65 3.36
CA ILE A 45 4.85 18.00 2.62
C ILE A 45 3.67 17.94 3.58
N GLY A 46 3.01 19.07 3.84
CA GLY A 46 1.88 19.11 4.78
C GLY A 46 2.21 18.60 6.18
N GLY A 47 3.46 18.78 6.64
CA GLY A 47 3.96 18.29 7.92
C GLY A 47 4.50 16.85 7.93
N VAL A 48 4.45 16.14 6.80
CA VAL A 48 5.00 14.78 6.65
C VAL A 48 6.42 14.86 6.11
N GLN A 49 7.41 14.46 6.90
CA GLN A 49 8.82 14.37 6.47
C GLN A 49 9.04 13.13 5.60
N LEU A 50 9.67 13.31 4.42
CA LEU A 50 9.97 12.19 3.51
C LEU A 50 11.07 11.26 4.02
N THR A 51 12.04 11.82 4.73
CA THR A 51 13.19 11.11 5.33
C THR A 51 13.57 11.77 6.65
N SER A 52 14.47 11.12 7.40
CA SER A 52 15.04 11.63 8.63
C SER A 52 15.83 12.92 8.38
N ARG A 53 15.40 14.01 9.03
CA ARG A 53 16.16 15.28 9.07
C ARG A 53 17.51 15.20 9.81
N HIS A 54 17.77 14.10 10.52
CA HIS A 54 18.99 13.94 11.32
C HIS A 54 20.07 13.15 10.57
N ASP A 55 19.69 12.05 9.92
CA ASP A 55 20.63 11.21 9.17
C ASP A 55 19.87 10.33 8.16
N ARG A 56 19.79 10.84 6.92
CA ARG A 56 19.10 10.17 5.80
C ARG A 56 19.78 8.86 5.41
N SER A 57 21.11 8.85 5.38
CA SER A 57 21.88 7.68 4.96
C SER A 57 21.75 6.55 5.98
N ARG A 58 21.80 6.86 7.28
CA ARG A 58 21.60 5.85 8.33
C ARG A 58 20.19 5.28 8.31
N GLU A 59 19.17 6.11 8.14
CA GLU A 59 17.79 5.63 8.00
C GLU A 59 17.67 4.67 6.81
N ALA A 60 18.18 5.05 5.64
CA ALA A 60 18.18 4.20 4.45
C ALA A 60 18.90 2.85 4.69
N GLN A 61 20.03 2.84 5.40
CA GLN A 61 20.74 1.61 5.75
C GLN A 61 19.93 0.71 6.68
N VAL A 62 19.24 1.28 7.68
CA VAL A 62 18.37 0.52 8.59
C VAL A 62 17.18 -0.08 7.83
N GLN A 63 16.57 0.70 6.94
CA GLN A 63 15.47 0.24 6.10
C GLN A 63 15.93 -0.88 5.14
N ALA A 64 17.08 -0.70 4.47
CA ALA A 64 17.68 -1.71 3.61
C ALA A 64 17.94 -3.01 4.38
N ALA A 65 18.51 -2.93 5.58
CA ALA A 65 18.81 -4.08 6.42
C ALA A 65 17.56 -4.87 6.89
N SER A 66 16.39 -4.24 6.91
CA SER A 66 15.12 -4.93 7.23
C SER A 66 14.60 -5.82 6.10
N LEU A 67 15.08 -5.61 4.87
CA LEU A 67 14.66 -6.37 3.70
C LEU A 67 15.48 -7.66 3.54
N PRO A 68 14.86 -8.74 3.06
CA PRO A 68 15.58 -9.97 2.75
C PRO A 68 16.64 -9.72 1.68
N GLU A 69 17.67 -10.57 1.67
CA GLU A 69 18.60 -10.65 0.55
C GLU A 69 17.90 -11.37 -0.60
N ALA A 70 17.54 -10.62 -1.64
CA ALA A 70 16.81 -11.10 -2.80
C ALA A 70 17.39 -10.50 -4.08
N ALA A 71 17.38 -11.27 -5.17
CA ALA A 71 17.83 -10.81 -6.47
C ALA A 71 16.92 -9.72 -7.07
N VAL A 72 15.64 -9.73 -6.70
CA VAL A 72 14.65 -8.75 -7.13
C VAL A 72 13.98 -8.14 -5.91
N LEU A 73 13.90 -6.80 -5.87
CA LEU A 73 13.23 -6.05 -4.81
C LEU A 73 12.27 -5.02 -5.39
N HIS A 74 11.17 -4.78 -4.68
CA HIS A 74 10.18 -3.77 -5.03
C HIS A 74 10.13 -2.68 -3.95
N LEU A 75 10.39 -1.44 -4.34
CA LEU A 75 10.34 -0.29 -3.46
C LEU A 75 9.14 0.59 -3.84
N TYR A 76 8.19 0.73 -2.92
CA TYR A 76 7.03 1.61 -3.09
C TYR A 76 7.29 2.97 -2.46
N GLY A 77 7.39 3.99 -3.31
CA GLY A 77 7.85 5.33 -2.98
C GLY A 77 9.31 5.56 -3.39
N CYS A 78 9.66 6.80 -3.73
CA CYS A 78 10.99 7.18 -4.18
C CYS A 78 11.84 7.87 -3.09
N GLY A 79 11.22 8.46 -2.07
CA GLY A 79 11.87 9.24 -1.04
C GLY A 79 12.76 10.32 -1.65
N LEU A 80 13.97 10.45 -1.11
CA LEU A 80 15.02 11.33 -1.66
C LEU A 80 16.15 10.55 -2.36
N GLY A 81 15.94 9.27 -2.66
CA GLY A 81 16.90 8.40 -3.36
C GLY A 81 17.86 7.60 -2.47
N ASP A 82 17.90 7.86 -1.16
CA ASP A 82 18.89 7.26 -0.25
C ASP A 82 18.75 5.73 -0.13
N LEU A 83 17.51 5.23 -0.06
CA LEU A 83 17.25 3.80 0.07
C LEU A 83 17.61 3.04 -1.21
N GLN A 84 17.34 3.62 -2.38
CA GLN A 84 17.75 3.07 -3.67
C GLN A 84 19.27 2.94 -3.73
N MET A 85 19.99 4.00 -3.36
CA MET A 85 21.45 3.98 -3.31
C MET A 85 21.98 2.91 -2.36
N ALA A 86 21.38 2.75 -1.17
CA ALA A 86 21.75 1.72 -0.20
C ALA A 86 21.50 0.30 -0.73
N LEU A 87 20.33 0.05 -1.34
CA LEU A 87 19.97 -1.25 -1.91
C LEU A 87 20.85 -1.62 -3.10
N LEU A 88 21.21 -0.67 -3.96
CA LEU A 88 22.08 -0.88 -5.11
C LEU A 88 23.52 -1.27 -4.72
N GLN A 89 23.94 -1.07 -3.47
CA GLN A 89 25.22 -1.58 -2.96
C GLN A 89 25.19 -3.09 -2.68
N ARG A 90 24.01 -3.73 -2.67
CA ARG A 90 23.90 -5.17 -2.44
C ARG A 90 24.42 -5.95 -3.64
N PRO A 91 25.41 -6.84 -3.47
CA PRO A 91 26.03 -7.55 -4.59
C PRO A 91 25.10 -8.59 -5.23
N GLY A 92 24.12 -9.10 -4.48
CA GLY A 92 23.15 -10.07 -4.98
C GLY A 92 21.94 -9.45 -5.68
N LEU A 93 21.81 -8.11 -5.70
CA LEU A 93 20.67 -7.43 -6.32
C LEU A 93 20.85 -7.35 -7.83
N GLU A 94 19.95 -8.00 -8.56
CA GLU A 94 19.90 -8.02 -10.02
C GLU A 94 18.89 -7.00 -10.57
N CYS A 95 17.78 -6.77 -9.87
CA CYS A 95 16.77 -5.80 -10.29
C CYS A 95 16.10 -5.09 -9.10
N LEU A 96 15.95 -3.77 -9.21
CA LEU A 96 15.25 -2.92 -8.25
C LEU A 96 14.09 -2.22 -8.94
N TYR A 97 12.86 -2.65 -8.67
CA TYR A 97 11.67 -1.94 -9.11
C TYR A 97 11.36 -0.80 -8.15
N VAL A 98 11.30 0.43 -8.63
CA VAL A 98 10.88 1.61 -7.88
C VAL A 98 9.51 2.05 -8.39
N HIS A 99 8.53 2.05 -7.50
CA HIS A 99 7.13 2.35 -7.81
C HIS A 99 6.76 3.73 -7.29
N ILE A 100 6.42 4.64 -8.19
CA ILE A 100 5.97 6.00 -7.86
C ILE A 100 4.57 5.92 -7.26
N LEU A 101 4.40 6.43 -6.04
CA LEU A 101 3.12 6.50 -5.32
C LEU A 101 2.45 7.88 -5.42
N ASN A 102 3.22 8.92 -5.72
CA ASN A 102 2.71 10.26 -5.98
C ASN A 102 3.54 10.92 -7.08
N GLY A 103 2.93 11.13 -8.25
CA GLY A 103 3.62 11.70 -9.41
C GLY A 103 4.08 13.14 -9.20
N ALA A 104 3.25 13.98 -8.59
CA ALA A 104 3.59 15.37 -8.28
C ALA A 104 4.74 15.47 -7.27
N LEU A 105 4.78 14.57 -6.28
CA LEU A 105 5.85 14.49 -5.29
C LEU A 105 7.16 14.07 -5.95
N PHE A 106 7.11 13.03 -6.79
CA PHE A 106 8.28 12.60 -7.53
C PHE A 106 8.82 13.71 -8.42
N LYS A 107 7.96 14.40 -9.19
CA LYS A 107 8.35 15.57 -9.99
C LYS A 107 9.03 16.64 -9.15
N LEU A 108 8.48 16.97 -7.98
CA LEU A 108 9.07 17.94 -7.06
C LEU A 108 10.48 17.51 -6.61
N VAL A 109 10.67 16.26 -6.21
CA VAL A 109 11.99 15.73 -5.83
C VAL A 109 12.98 15.86 -6.99
N LEU A 110 12.57 15.52 -8.22
CA LEU A 110 13.42 15.67 -9.41
C LEU A 110 13.79 17.14 -9.69
N GLN A 111 12.95 18.10 -9.30
CA GLN A 111 13.24 19.53 -9.47
C GLN A 111 14.23 20.05 -8.43
N LEU A 112 14.22 19.48 -7.23
CA LEU A 112 15.01 19.97 -6.11
C LEU A 112 16.35 19.25 -5.96
N LEU A 113 16.42 17.97 -6.31
CA LEU A 113 17.58 17.11 -6.06
C LEU A 113 18.02 16.39 -7.33
N GLU A 114 19.33 16.22 -7.45
CA GLU A 114 19.93 15.31 -8.42
C GLU A 114 19.67 13.86 -7.99
N GLN A 115 19.12 13.05 -8.89
CA GLN A 115 18.70 11.66 -8.64
C GLN A 115 19.36 10.69 -9.64
N GLN A 116 20.30 11.16 -10.47
CA GLN A 116 20.88 10.37 -11.56
C GLN A 116 21.69 9.17 -11.05
N ALA A 117 22.23 9.26 -9.83
CA ALA A 117 23.06 8.22 -9.24
C ALA A 117 22.37 6.84 -9.18
N TRP A 118 21.06 6.80 -8.88
CA TRP A 118 20.28 5.56 -8.94
C TRP A 118 19.43 5.46 -10.21
N LEU A 119 18.90 6.58 -10.74
CA LEU A 119 18.10 6.55 -11.97
C LEU A 119 18.88 6.03 -13.19
N ALA A 120 20.20 6.21 -13.23
CA ALA A 120 21.05 5.72 -14.30
C ALA A 120 21.51 4.26 -14.10
N ASP A 121 21.32 3.66 -12.93
CA ASP A 121 21.75 2.28 -12.67
C ASP A 121 20.89 1.31 -13.50
N PRO A 122 21.49 0.46 -14.35
CA PRO A 122 20.76 -0.42 -15.27
C PRO A 122 19.88 -1.45 -14.57
N ARG A 123 20.09 -1.71 -13.27
CA ARG A 123 19.27 -2.64 -12.49
C ARG A 123 17.96 -2.03 -12.03
N VAL A 124 17.83 -0.70 -12.09
CA VAL A 124 16.61 -0.01 -11.66
C VAL A 124 15.57 -0.07 -12.75
N GLU A 125 14.32 -0.36 -12.38
CA GLU A 125 13.14 -0.19 -13.23
C GLU A 125 12.13 0.74 -12.55
N LEU A 126 11.62 1.74 -13.28
CA LEU A 126 10.77 2.79 -12.72
C LEU A 126 9.37 2.72 -13.34
N LEU A 127 8.33 2.70 -12.50
CA LEU A 127 6.93 2.66 -12.93
C LEU A 127 6.02 3.36 -11.93
N TYR A 128 4.78 3.68 -12.33
CA TYR A 128 3.75 4.07 -11.37
C TYR A 128 3.17 2.83 -10.72
N ALA A 129 2.97 2.89 -9.40
CA ALA A 129 2.42 1.74 -8.67
C ALA A 129 1.03 1.35 -9.21
N GLY A 130 0.19 2.34 -9.52
CA GLY A 130 -1.18 2.17 -10.02
C GLY A 130 -1.28 1.50 -11.40
N ASP A 131 -0.17 1.39 -12.15
CA ASP A 131 -0.13 0.59 -13.38
C ASP A 131 -0.16 -0.92 -13.06
N LEU A 132 0.18 -1.32 -11.84
CA LEU A 132 0.22 -2.72 -11.44
C LEU A 132 -1.16 -3.27 -11.06
N PRO A 133 -1.46 -4.53 -11.43
CA PRO A 133 -2.68 -5.18 -10.99
C PRO A 133 -2.67 -5.52 -9.49
N GLU A 134 -1.48 -5.74 -8.91
CA GLU A 134 -1.25 -6.21 -7.53
C GLU A 134 0.09 -5.70 -6.97
N ILE A 135 0.25 -5.72 -5.64
CA ILE A 135 1.55 -5.50 -5.01
C ILE A 135 2.50 -6.66 -5.34
N ALA A 136 3.79 -6.36 -5.47
CA ALA A 136 4.83 -7.33 -5.76
C ALA A 136 5.72 -7.51 -4.52
N LEU A 137 6.19 -8.74 -4.31
CA LEU A 137 7.01 -9.15 -3.17
C LEU A 137 8.37 -9.66 -3.67
N PRO A 138 9.45 -9.57 -2.87
CA PRO A 138 9.53 -8.88 -1.59
C PRO A 138 9.56 -7.35 -1.76
N PHE A 139 8.89 -6.61 -0.87
CA PHE A 139 8.83 -5.15 -0.95
C PHE A 139 9.20 -4.41 0.34
N PHE A 140 9.55 -3.15 0.15
CA PHE A 140 9.49 -2.12 1.18
C PHE A 140 8.59 -0.98 0.70
N ALA A 141 7.80 -0.41 1.60
CA ALA A 141 6.98 0.77 1.31
C ALA A 141 7.42 1.91 2.22
N LEU A 142 7.77 3.05 1.64
CA LEU A 142 8.18 4.22 2.41
C LEU A 142 6.97 4.78 3.18
N PRO A 143 7.03 4.84 4.53
CA PRO A 143 5.86 5.25 5.33
C PRO A 143 5.34 6.63 4.96
N ALA A 144 6.23 7.59 4.70
CA ALA A 144 5.85 8.95 4.30
C ALA A 144 5.09 8.98 2.98
N GLU A 145 5.50 8.18 2.01
CA GLU A 145 4.83 8.13 0.71
C GLU A 145 3.55 7.31 0.70
N LEU A 146 3.37 6.38 1.63
CA LEU A 146 2.06 5.77 1.85
C LEU A 146 1.02 6.80 2.32
N VAL A 147 1.44 7.75 3.17
CA VAL A 147 0.57 8.86 3.62
C VAL A 147 0.30 9.86 2.49
N LEU A 148 1.32 10.14 1.68
CA LEU A 148 1.27 11.15 0.62
C LEU A 148 0.84 10.59 -0.75
N ALA A 149 0.51 9.31 -0.86
CA ALA A 149 0.15 8.70 -2.14
C ALA A 149 -1.07 9.40 -2.77
N ASP A 150 -1.02 9.58 -4.08
CA ASP A 150 -2.11 10.18 -4.85
C ASP A 150 -3.28 9.20 -5.06
N ASP A 151 -4.41 9.72 -5.55
CA ASP A 151 -5.62 8.94 -5.78
C ASP A 151 -5.42 7.85 -6.85
N TYR A 152 -4.54 8.09 -7.82
CA TYR A 152 -4.23 7.12 -8.86
C TYR A 152 -3.61 5.84 -8.27
N ASN A 153 -2.77 5.99 -7.26
CA ASN A 153 -2.09 4.88 -6.59
C ASN A 153 -2.85 4.34 -5.36
N ALA A 154 -4.05 4.86 -5.05
CA ALA A 154 -4.80 4.53 -3.83
C ALA A 154 -5.05 3.03 -3.65
N LYS A 155 -5.38 2.30 -4.73
CA LYS A 155 -5.60 0.85 -4.69
C LYS A 155 -4.35 0.11 -4.19
N ILE A 156 -3.18 0.48 -4.68
CA ILE A 156 -1.91 -0.16 -4.29
C ILE A 156 -1.53 0.28 -2.88
N ARG A 157 -1.67 1.56 -2.54
CA ARG A 157 -1.47 2.07 -1.17
C ARG A 157 -2.26 1.26 -0.14
N ASP A 158 -3.57 1.08 -0.36
CA ASP A 158 -4.45 0.40 0.60
C ASP A 158 -4.04 -1.07 0.81
N ARG A 159 -3.53 -1.71 -0.25
CA ARG A 159 -2.99 -3.07 -0.18
C ARG A 159 -1.64 -3.12 0.54
N LEU A 160 -0.74 -2.18 0.29
CA LEU A 160 0.53 -2.07 1.01
C LEU A 160 0.31 -1.87 2.50
N ILE A 161 -0.65 -1.01 2.89
CA ILE A 161 -1.03 -0.81 4.30
C ILE A 161 -1.57 -2.11 4.89
N SER A 162 -2.47 -2.78 4.18
CA SER A 162 -3.07 -4.04 4.63
C SER A 162 -2.02 -5.12 4.86
N GLU A 163 -1.08 -5.27 3.93
CA GLU A 163 -0.01 -6.26 3.98
C GLU A 163 1.03 -5.93 5.06
N THR A 164 1.41 -4.65 5.19
CA THR A 164 2.36 -4.20 6.23
C THR A 164 1.79 -4.46 7.63
N HIS A 165 0.48 -4.29 7.81
CA HIS A 165 -0.19 -4.56 9.08
C HIS A 165 -0.56 -6.03 9.26
N LEU A 166 -0.44 -6.88 8.24
CA LEU A 166 -0.87 -8.28 8.30
C LEU A 166 -0.15 -9.05 9.42
N SER A 167 1.17 -8.88 9.53
CA SER A 167 2.00 -9.48 10.58
C SER A 167 1.73 -8.94 12.00
N PHE A 168 1.10 -7.77 12.14
CA PHE A 168 0.73 -7.17 13.43
C PHE A 168 -0.72 -7.54 13.79
N ASN A 169 -1.65 -7.38 12.85
CA ASN A 169 -3.06 -7.76 12.99
C ASN A 169 -3.21 -9.25 13.28
N ASN A 170 -2.44 -10.11 12.62
CA ASN A 170 -2.50 -11.56 12.83
C ASN A 170 -1.84 -12.00 14.15
N ARG A 171 -1.14 -11.13 14.91
CA ARG A 171 -0.64 -11.48 16.24
C ARG A 171 -1.76 -11.76 17.23
N LEU A 172 -2.87 -11.03 17.11
CA LEU A 172 -4.09 -11.25 17.90
C LEU A 172 -4.79 -12.57 17.57
N PHE A 173 -4.50 -13.13 16.39
CA PHE A 173 -5.08 -14.38 15.89
C PHE A 173 -4.04 -15.50 15.78
N ALA A 174 -2.88 -15.37 16.43
CA ALA A 174 -1.89 -16.43 16.49
C ALA A 174 -2.51 -17.64 17.21
N ALA A 175 -2.45 -18.81 16.57
CA ALA A 175 -3.03 -20.06 17.08
C ALA A 175 -2.53 -20.46 18.48
N ASP A 176 -1.37 -19.94 18.91
CA ASP A 176 -0.76 -20.15 20.23
C ASP A 176 -1.26 -19.20 21.32
N THR A 177 -2.28 -18.37 21.05
CA THR A 177 -2.85 -17.51 22.09
C THR A 177 -3.68 -18.36 23.05
N ALA A 178 -3.26 -18.46 24.31
CA ALA A 178 -3.92 -19.28 25.33
C ALA A 178 -5.45 -19.02 25.45
N ASP A 179 -5.88 -17.78 25.25
CA ASP A 179 -7.31 -17.38 25.25
C ASP A 179 -8.11 -18.02 24.09
N ILE A 180 -7.50 -18.18 22.90
CA ILE A 180 -8.17 -18.86 21.77
C ILE A 180 -8.30 -20.35 22.05
N ALA A 181 -7.25 -20.98 22.58
CA ALA A 181 -7.28 -22.40 22.94
C ALA A 181 -8.30 -22.69 24.06
N GLU A 182 -8.37 -21.83 25.08
CA GLU A 182 -9.33 -21.94 26.17
C GLU A 182 -10.78 -21.79 25.68
N ARG A 183 -11.04 -20.83 24.78
CA ARG A 183 -12.36 -20.66 24.15
C ARG A 183 -12.74 -21.85 23.28
N LEU A 184 -11.81 -22.39 22.49
CA LEU A 184 -12.07 -23.57 21.67
C LEU A 184 -12.42 -24.78 22.55
N ALA A 185 -11.65 -25.03 23.62
CA ALA A 185 -11.94 -26.10 24.58
C ALA A 185 -13.29 -25.90 25.29
N ALA A 186 -13.69 -24.66 25.58
CA ALA A 186 -14.98 -24.35 26.19
C ALA A 186 -16.17 -24.56 25.23
N ILE A 187 -15.95 -24.40 23.92
CA ILE A 187 -16.98 -24.54 22.87
C ILE A 187 -17.07 -26.00 22.36
N GLU A 188 -15.99 -26.78 22.46
CA GLU A 188 -15.89 -28.15 21.95
C GLU A 188 -17.02 -29.10 22.41
N PRO A 189 -17.47 -29.10 23.69
CA PRO A 189 -18.61 -29.92 24.11
C PRO A 189 -19.92 -29.55 23.41
N TRP A 190 -20.10 -28.29 23.01
CA TRP A 190 -21.30 -27.80 22.33
C TRP A 190 -21.29 -28.17 20.85
N VAL A 191 -20.14 -28.05 20.19
CA VAL A 191 -19.97 -28.44 18.78
C VAL A 191 -20.17 -29.95 18.60
N GLY A 192 -19.75 -30.77 19.58
CA GLY A 192 -20.02 -32.21 19.56
C GLY A 192 -21.49 -32.59 19.68
N MET A 193 -22.36 -31.66 20.10
CA MET A 193 -23.82 -31.85 20.17
C MET A 193 -24.54 -31.36 18.91
N ASP A 194 -23.87 -30.60 18.04
CA ASP A 194 -24.44 -30.10 16.80
C ASP A 194 -24.58 -31.22 15.77
N ARG A 195 -25.63 -31.11 14.95
CA ARG A 195 -25.82 -32.01 13.81
C ARG A 195 -24.85 -31.66 12.70
N ASP A 196 -24.51 -32.65 11.89
CA ASP A 196 -23.60 -32.47 10.77
C ASP A 196 -24.14 -31.41 9.79
N ILE A 197 -23.27 -30.46 9.45
CA ILE A 197 -23.53 -29.41 8.45
C ILE A 197 -23.87 -30.02 7.09
N ALA A 198 -23.35 -31.21 6.78
CA ALA A 198 -23.67 -31.96 5.58
C ALA A 198 -25.19 -32.15 5.42
N GLU A 199 -25.93 -32.26 6.52
CA GLU A 199 -27.38 -32.42 6.47
C GLU A 199 -28.11 -31.16 5.99
N LEU A 200 -27.49 -29.97 6.06
CA LEU A 200 -28.13 -28.69 5.73
C LEU A 200 -28.11 -28.36 4.23
N PHE A 201 -27.23 -28.99 3.45
CA PHE A 201 -27.18 -28.81 2.00
C PHE A 201 -28.44 -29.38 1.34
N ASP A 202 -28.89 -28.72 0.27
CA ASP A 202 -30.05 -29.11 -0.55
C ASP A 202 -31.39 -29.25 0.20
N ARG A 203 -31.50 -28.78 1.45
CA ARG A 203 -32.77 -28.82 2.21
C ARG A 203 -33.85 -27.89 1.66
N ASN A 204 -33.47 -26.76 1.07
CA ASN A 204 -34.39 -25.72 0.61
C ASN A 204 -34.02 -25.23 -0.80
N PRO A 205 -34.09 -26.08 -1.84
CA PRO A 205 -33.80 -25.68 -3.20
C PRO A 205 -34.81 -24.62 -3.66
N GLY A 206 -34.32 -23.56 -4.32
CA GLY A 206 -35.15 -22.48 -4.85
C GLY A 206 -35.62 -21.42 -3.84
N SER A 207 -35.15 -21.47 -2.58
CA SER A 207 -35.43 -20.43 -1.59
C SER A 207 -34.47 -19.24 -1.73
N GLU A 208 -34.98 -18.03 -1.53
CA GLU A 208 -34.17 -16.81 -1.50
C GLU A 208 -33.38 -16.71 -0.18
N VAL A 209 -32.09 -16.40 -0.26
CA VAL A 209 -31.21 -16.21 0.90
C VAL A 209 -30.78 -14.75 0.97
N PHE A 210 -31.05 -14.10 2.09
CA PHE A 210 -30.62 -12.72 2.35
C PHE A 210 -29.39 -12.73 3.28
N VAL A 211 -28.24 -12.30 2.75
CA VAL A 211 -27.02 -12.13 3.55
C VAL A 211 -26.92 -10.66 3.96
N ILE A 212 -27.03 -10.39 5.27
CA ILE A 212 -26.92 -9.04 5.82
C ILE A 212 -25.51 -8.87 6.39
N ALA A 213 -24.70 -8.06 5.72
CA ALA A 213 -23.36 -7.70 6.18
C ALA A 213 -23.33 -6.28 6.76
N THR A 214 -22.34 -6.00 7.60
CA THR A 214 -22.12 -4.68 8.23
C THR A 214 -21.45 -3.69 7.25
N GLY A 215 -22.13 -3.38 6.15
CA GLY A 215 -21.72 -2.34 5.21
C GLY A 215 -22.45 -1.00 5.45
N ARG A 216 -21.79 0.13 5.14
CA ARG A 216 -22.38 1.49 5.28
C ARG A 216 -23.54 1.81 4.31
N ALA A 217 -23.98 0.87 3.48
CA ALA A 217 -25.13 1.04 2.59
C ALA A 217 -26.47 0.73 3.32
N TRP A 218 -26.73 1.37 4.46
CA TRP A 218 -27.96 1.11 5.25
C TRP A 218 -29.18 1.89 4.73
N SER A 219 -29.07 2.78 3.74
CA SER A 219 -30.18 3.69 3.39
C SER A 219 -31.21 3.14 2.38
N ILE A 220 -31.00 1.98 1.72
CA ILE A 220 -31.87 1.59 0.58
C ILE A 220 -32.64 0.26 0.79
N THR A 221 -32.24 -0.63 1.71
CA THR A 221 -32.77 -2.02 1.72
C THR A 221 -33.81 -2.32 2.82
N THR A 222 -34.25 -1.34 3.61
CA THR A 222 -35.17 -1.60 4.74
C THR A 222 -36.63 -1.86 4.35
N ARG A 223 -37.04 -1.67 3.08
CA ARG A 223 -38.44 -1.89 2.66
C ARG A 223 -38.79 -3.33 2.27
N HIS A 224 -37.81 -4.21 2.02
CA HIS A 224 -38.09 -5.58 1.56
C HIS A 224 -38.01 -6.65 2.66
N CYS A 225 -37.43 -6.36 3.83
CA CYS A 225 -37.22 -7.37 4.87
C CYS A 225 -38.28 -7.38 5.99
N ALA A 226 -39.37 -6.61 5.89
CA ALA A 226 -40.43 -6.65 6.89
C ALA A 226 -41.44 -7.77 6.55
N PRO A 227 -41.60 -8.82 7.36
CA PRO A 227 -42.68 -9.78 7.16
C PRO A 227 -44.03 -9.09 7.40
N CYS A 228 -44.92 -9.19 6.42
CA CYS A 228 -46.30 -8.72 6.51
C CYS A 228 -47.02 -9.47 7.65
N PRO A 229 -47.62 -8.80 8.65
CA PRO A 229 -48.33 -9.50 9.71
C PRO A 229 -49.60 -10.13 9.11
N ALA A 230 -49.61 -11.47 9.08
CA ALA A 230 -50.78 -12.24 8.74
C ALA A 230 -51.95 -11.88 9.66
N GLY A 231 -53.06 -11.44 9.07
CA GLY A 231 -54.34 -11.35 9.78
C GLY A 231 -55.12 -10.07 9.51
N ARG A 232 -55.84 -10.02 8.39
CA ARG A 232 -57.21 -9.47 8.32
C ARG A 232 -57.88 -9.94 7.03
N SER A 233 -58.72 -10.96 7.20
CA SER A 233 -59.81 -11.34 6.30
C SER A 233 -60.79 -10.18 6.09
N GLY A 234 -61.21 -9.92 4.86
CA GLY A 234 -62.38 -9.05 4.62
C GLY A 234 -62.55 -8.47 3.22
N ARG A 235 -63.04 -9.31 2.30
CA ARG A 235 -63.95 -9.07 1.14
C ARG A 235 -63.99 -7.70 0.41
N CYS A 236 -63.90 -7.85 -0.92
CA CYS A 236 -64.28 -6.97 -2.04
C CYS A 236 -63.45 -5.70 -2.25
#